data_AF-A0A7U9T6I3-F1
#
_entry.id   AF-A0A7U9T6I3-F1
#
_cell.length_a   1.000
_cell.length_b   1.000
_cell.length_c   1.000
_cell.angle_alpha   90.00
_cell.angle_beta   90.00
_cell.angle_gamma   90.00
#
_symmetry.space_group_name_H-M   'P 1'
#
loop_
_entity.id
_entity.type
_entity.pdbx_description
1 polymer ?
#
loop_
_entity_poly.entity_id
_entity_poly.type
_entity_poly.pdbx_seq_one_letter_code
_entity_poly.pdbx_strand_id
1 'polypeptide(L)'
;MYRYGLTALGRYLEIEQKENEIKFDCTQEEFDQIWRSYFDLDEDYGKIMGLIDEADAYLAAAAAFGRGIRILRQDLWEMIISFIISQQNNLKRIRKCIGLLCQNYGVKKTAEQGTVYYDFPSPKILAQVTLEELYACNLGYRSRYIKETALSVLNGEVDLERIKTLPYRAAKEELMKLCGVGTKVADCICLFALHQTDAFPVDTHINRVLAREYAKGFPQGRYKGYAGTIQQYLFYYDLKTGFKGDNNR
;
A
#
# COMPACT_ATOMS: atom_id res chain seq x y z
N MET A 1 8.74 -4.44 23.18
CA MET A 1 7.38 -4.90 22.86
C MET A 1 6.76 -3.86 21.95
N TYR A 2 6.34 -4.26 20.76
CA TYR A 2 5.62 -3.38 19.82
C TYR A 2 4.14 -3.77 19.79
N ARG A 3 3.26 -2.78 19.69
CA ARG A 3 1.81 -2.98 19.58
C ARG A 3 1.27 -2.20 18.39
N TYR A 4 0.40 -2.83 17.63
CA TYR A 4 -0.26 -2.25 16.47
C TYR A 4 -1.76 -2.55 16.52
N GLY A 5 -2.58 -1.55 16.24
CA GLY A 5 -4.00 -1.74 15.92
C GLY A 5 -4.19 -1.56 14.41
N LEU A 6 -4.81 -2.54 13.77
CA LEU A 6 -5.05 -2.57 12.34
C LEU A 6 -6.56 -2.61 12.08
N THR A 7 -7.06 -1.69 11.26
CA THR A 7 -8.38 -1.80 10.65
C THR A 7 -8.18 -2.18 9.19
N ALA A 8 -8.68 -3.34 8.77
CA ALA A 8 -8.61 -3.80 7.39
C ALA A 8 -9.69 -4.85 7.13
N LEU A 9 -10.16 -4.95 5.88
CA LEU A 9 -11.14 -5.97 5.45
C LEU A 9 -12.41 -6.01 6.33
N GLY A 10 -12.80 -4.84 6.83
CA GLY A 10 -13.95 -4.68 7.72
C GLY A 10 -13.80 -5.22 9.13
N ARG A 11 -12.58 -5.50 9.57
CA ARG A 11 -12.24 -6.00 10.90
C ARG A 11 -11.22 -5.10 11.60
N TYR A 12 -11.14 -5.26 12.92
CA TYR A 12 -10.10 -4.66 13.75
C TYR A 12 -9.26 -5.77 14.38
N LEU A 13 -7.94 -5.62 14.33
CA LEU A 13 -6.98 -6.59 14.84
C LEU A 13 -5.93 -5.88 15.70
N GLU A 14 -5.74 -6.35 16.92
CA GLU A 14 -4.58 -6.00 17.73
C GLU A 14 -3.44 -6.98 17.48
N ILE A 15 -2.23 -6.46 17.32
CA ILE A 15 -1.03 -7.23 17.02
C ILE A 15 0.05 -6.83 18.01
N GLU A 16 0.61 -7.80 18.70
CA GLU A 16 1.72 -7.60 19.62
C GLU A 16 2.94 -8.38 19.14
N GLN A 17 4.11 -7.73 19.14
CA GLN A 17 5.37 -8.40 18.88
C GLN A 17 6.31 -8.31 20.10
N LYS A 18 6.81 -9.48 20.52
CA LYS A 18 7.86 -9.64 21.52
C LYS A 18 8.94 -10.54 20.93
N GLU A 19 10.10 -9.95 20.65
CA GLU A 19 11.22 -10.65 20.01
C GLU A 19 10.78 -11.33 18.69
N ASN A 20 10.83 -12.66 18.64
CA ASN A 20 10.45 -13.47 17.47
C ASN A 20 9.02 -14.01 17.56
N GLU A 21 8.26 -13.67 18.60
CA GLU A 21 6.87 -14.06 18.77
C GLU A 21 5.94 -12.90 18.36
N ILE A 22 4.96 -13.21 17.52
CA ILE A 22 3.90 -12.30 17.11
C ILE A 22 2.57 -12.90 17.57
N LYS A 23 1.80 -12.11 18.31
CA LYS A 23 0.45 -12.46 18.75
C LYS A 23 -0.55 -11.65 17.93
N PHE A 24 -1.53 -12.34 17.37
CA PHE A 24 -2.70 -11.77 16.72
C PHE A 24 -3.91 -11.96 17.62
N ASP A 25 -4.60 -10.89 17.94
CA ASP A 25 -5.77 -10.93 18.80
C ASP A 25 -7.04 -11.22 18.01
N CYS A 26 -7.20 -12.49 17.62
CA CYS A 26 -8.32 -13.00 16.84
C CYS A 26 -8.49 -14.52 17.08
N THR A 27 -9.57 -15.11 16.57
CA THR A 27 -9.73 -16.57 16.58
C THR A 27 -8.77 -17.23 15.59
N GLN A 28 -8.47 -18.52 15.81
CA GLN A 28 -7.64 -19.29 14.88
C GLN A 28 -8.25 -19.34 13.48
N GLU A 29 -9.57 -19.49 13.38
CA GLU A 29 -10.28 -19.49 12.10
C GLU A 29 -10.14 -18.15 11.35
N GLU A 30 -10.28 -17.03 12.05
CA GLU A 30 -10.08 -15.71 11.45
C GLU A 30 -8.64 -15.50 10.99
N PHE A 31 -7.67 -15.93 11.80
CA PHE A 31 -6.27 -15.89 11.42
C PHE A 31 -6.00 -16.68 10.14
N ASP A 32 -6.46 -17.92 10.06
CA ASP A 32 -6.21 -18.80 8.91
C ASP A 32 -6.91 -18.33 7.63
N GLN A 33 -8.13 -17.80 7.75
CA GLN A 33 -8.92 -17.37 6.59
C GLN A 33 -8.55 -15.97 6.10
N ILE A 34 -8.04 -15.09 6.96
CA ILE A 34 -7.85 -13.67 6.64
C ILE A 34 -6.39 -13.25 6.86
N TRP A 35 -5.93 -13.28 8.11
CA TRP A 35 -4.71 -12.58 8.50
C TRP A 35 -3.44 -13.25 7.98
N ARG A 36 -3.40 -14.59 7.96
CA ARG A 36 -2.26 -15.35 7.43
C ARG A 36 -1.91 -14.94 6.00
N SER A 37 -2.93 -14.82 5.15
CA SER A 37 -2.80 -14.36 3.76
C SER A 37 -2.55 -12.84 3.70
N TYR A 38 -3.26 -12.04 4.49
CA TYR A 38 -3.09 -10.57 4.52
C TYR A 38 -1.64 -10.15 4.80
N PHE A 39 -0.97 -10.81 5.77
CA PHE A 39 0.44 -10.58 6.11
C PHE A 39 1.42 -11.38 5.25
N ASP A 40 0.91 -12.11 4.26
CA ASP A 40 1.67 -12.90 3.30
C ASP A 40 2.60 -13.92 3.98
N LEU A 41 2.16 -14.53 5.08
CA LEU A 41 3.03 -15.31 5.98
C LEU A 41 3.61 -16.60 5.36
N ASP A 42 3.02 -17.07 4.28
CA ASP A 42 3.45 -18.30 3.61
C ASP A 42 4.62 -18.10 2.64
N GLU A 43 4.89 -16.85 2.24
CA GLU A 43 6.00 -16.52 1.37
C GLU A 43 7.33 -16.53 2.14
N ASP A 44 8.35 -17.14 1.55
CA ASP A 44 9.68 -17.24 2.15
C ASP A 44 10.54 -16.03 1.73
N TYR A 45 10.39 -14.93 2.46
CA TYR A 45 11.18 -13.71 2.24
C TYR A 45 12.69 -13.94 2.45
N GLY A 46 13.09 -14.98 3.19
CA GLY A 46 14.49 -15.39 3.31
C GLY A 46 15.07 -15.85 1.97
N LYS A 47 14.30 -16.63 1.20
CA LYS A 47 14.70 -16.99 -0.18
C LYS A 47 14.81 -15.76 -1.08
N ILE A 48 13.89 -14.80 -0.97
CA ILE A 48 13.95 -13.55 -1.76
C ILE A 48 15.24 -12.79 -1.46
N MET A 49 15.59 -12.64 -0.18
CA MET A 49 16.85 -12.02 0.23
C MET A 49 18.06 -12.79 -0.30
N GLY A 50 18.00 -14.12 -0.33
CA GLY A 50 19.06 -14.97 -0.90
C GLY A 50 19.27 -14.84 -2.42
N LEU A 51 18.36 -14.21 -3.16
CA LEU A 51 18.52 -13.93 -4.60
C LEU A 51 19.38 -12.68 -4.87
N ILE A 52 19.57 -11.83 -3.86
CA ILE A 52 20.31 -10.57 -3.97
C ILE A 52 21.77 -10.89 -4.29
N ASP A 53 22.30 -10.18 -5.28
CA ASP A 53 23.71 -10.28 -5.65
C ASP A 53 24.59 -9.71 -4.52
N GLU A 54 25.49 -10.50 -3.96
CA GLU A 54 26.40 -10.06 -2.90
C GLU A 54 27.34 -8.93 -3.35
N ALA A 55 27.59 -8.81 -4.66
CA ALA A 55 28.35 -7.69 -5.22
C ALA A 55 27.56 -6.37 -5.21
N ASP A 56 26.24 -6.42 -5.08
CA ASP A 56 25.37 -5.25 -4.91
C ASP A 56 25.30 -4.86 -3.43
N ALA A 57 26.36 -4.21 -2.96
CA ALA A 57 26.51 -3.82 -1.56
C ALA A 57 25.37 -2.91 -1.06
N TYR A 58 24.81 -2.07 -1.93
CA TYR A 58 23.69 -1.19 -1.57
C TYR A 58 22.42 -1.99 -1.32
N LEU A 59 22.04 -2.87 -2.26
CA LEU A 59 20.83 -3.69 -2.11
C LEU A 59 20.98 -4.71 -0.97
N ALA A 60 22.14 -5.31 -0.80
CA ALA A 60 22.42 -6.22 0.32
C ALA A 60 22.23 -5.52 1.68
N ALA A 61 22.77 -4.30 1.82
CA ALA A 61 22.58 -3.48 3.03
C ALA A 61 21.11 -3.09 3.21
N ALA A 62 20.42 -2.69 2.14
CA ALA A 62 19.02 -2.30 2.17
C ALA A 62 18.11 -3.47 2.61
N ALA A 63 18.35 -4.67 2.09
CA ALA A 63 17.60 -5.86 2.46
C ALA A 63 17.89 -6.31 3.89
N ALA A 64 19.15 -6.26 4.33
CA ALA A 64 19.51 -6.56 5.72
C ALA A 64 18.85 -5.59 6.71
N PHE A 65 18.81 -4.29 6.36
CA PHE A 65 18.15 -3.25 7.15
C PHE A 65 16.62 -3.43 7.18
N GLY A 66 16.04 -3.77 6.02
CA GLY A 66 14.62 -3.97 5.81
C GLY A 66 14.11 -5.40 6.02
N ARG A 67 14.89 -6.30 6.63
CA ARG A 67 14.60 -7.76 6.65
C ARG A 67 13.21 -8.18 7.14
N GLY A 68 12.55 -7.34 7.94
CA GLY A 68 11.20 -7.58 8.45
C GLY A 68 10.06 -7.11 7.53
N ILE A 69 10.37 -6.52 6.37
CA ILE A 69 9.36 -6.04 5.42
C ILE A 69 8.65 -7.24 4.76
N ARG A 70 7.32 -7.15 4.70
CA ARG A 70 6.45 -8.04 3.91
C ARG A 70 5.48 -7.20 3.08
N ILE A 71 5.07 -7.71 1.94
CA ILE A 71 4.08 -7.08 1.06
C ILE A 71 2.69 -7.55 1.49
N LEU A 72 1.93 -6.66 2.13
CA LEU A 72 0.57 -6.95 2.56
C LEU A 72 -0.38 -7.16 1.37
N ARG A 73 -1.40 -7.99 1.55
CA ARG A 73 -2.50 -8.21 0.59
C ARG A 73 -3.73 -7.38 1.00
N GLN A 74 -3.68 -6.08 0.72
CA GLN A 74 -4.69 -5.13 1.18
C GLN A 74 -5.93 -5.08 0.27
N ASP A 75 -7.01 -4.48 0.77
CA ASP A 75 -8.22 -4.29 -0.02
C ASP A 75 -7.98 -3.39 -1.24
N LEU A 76 -8.50 -3.81 -2.40
CA LEU A 76 -8.30 -3.11 -3.66
C LEU A 76 -8.89 -1.70 -3.66
N TRP A 77 -10.11 -1.55 -3.14
CA TRP A 77 -10.79 -0.26 -3.12
C TRP A 77 -10.10 0.71 -2.16
N GLU A 78 -9.76 0.23 -0.96
CA GLU A 78 -9.01 1.00 0.03
C GLU A 78 -7.66 1.47 -0.52
N MET A 79 -6.92 0.60 -1.24
CA MET A 79 -5.64 0.97 -1.85
C MET A 79 -5.78 1.97 -2.99
N ILE A 80 -6.82 1.84 -3.83
CA ILE A 80 -7.11 2.83 -4.88
C ILE A 80 -7.25 4.23 -4.27
N ILE A 81 -8.14 4.38 -3.29
CA ILE A 81 -8.38 5.68 -2.67
C ILE A 81 -7.16 6.17 -1.89
N SER A 82 -6.50 5.29 -1.12
CA SER A 82 -5.31 5.64 -0.35
C SER A 82 -4.15 6.13 -1.22
N PHE A 83 -3.91 5.51 -2.37
CA PHE A 83 -2.85 5.96 -3.27
C PHE A 83 -3.22 7.18 -4.09
N ILE A 84 -4.50 7.43 -4.42
CA ILE A 84 -4.96 8.73 -4.92
C ILE A 84 -4.63 9.83 -3.89
N ILE A 85 -4.97 9.62 -2.62
CA ILE A 85 -4.65 10.55 -1.51
C ILE A 85 -3.14 10.81 -1.38
N SER A 86 -2.32 9.80 -1.70
CA SER A 86 -0.86 9.85 -1.55
C SER A 86 -0.13 10.77 -2.53
N GLN A 87 -0.73 11.04 -3.70
CA GLN A 87 -0.08 11.79 -4.78
C GLN A 87 0.36 13.16 -4.29
N GLN A 88 1.62 13.58 -4.48
CA GLN A 88 2.14 14.90 -4.04
C GLN A 88 1.71 15.27 -2.61
N ASN A 89 1.86 14.33 -1.68
CA ASN A 89 1.45 14.49 -0.29
C ASN A 89 2.52 13.90 0.65
N ASN A 90 2.38 14.12 1.96
CA ASN A 90 3.27 13.53 2.96
C ASN A 90 2.52 12.57 3.88
N LEU A 91 3.22 11.59 4.43
CA LEU A 91 2.63 10.50 5.21
C LEU A 91 1.73 11.00 6.37
N LYS A 92 2.12 12.07 7.05
CA LYS A 92 1.35 12.63 8.17
C LYS A 92 -0.01 13.16 7.71
N ARG A 93 -0.03 13.87 6.58
CA ARG A 93 -1.27 14.38 5.96
C ARG A 93 -2.11 13.26 5.34
N ILE A 94 -1.48 12.28 4.69
CA ILE A 94 -2.17 11.12 4.11
C ILE A 94 -2.97 10.39 5.19
N ARG A 95 -2.32 10.04 6.30
CA ARG A 95 -2.98 9.37 7.44
C ARG A 95 -4.13 10.20 8.01
N LYS A 96 -3.95 11.52 8.11
CA LYS A 96 -5.02 12.43 8.56
C LYS A 96 -6.22 12.42 7.60
N CYS A 97 -5.99 12.48 6.29
CA CYS A 97 -7.06 12.47 5.29
C CYS A 97 -7.84 11.15 5.32
N ILE A 98 -7.13 10.01 5.34
CA ILE A 98 -7.76 8.68 5.45
C ILE A 98 -8.55 8.56 6.75
N GLY A 99 -7.97 9.00 7.87
CA GLY A 99 -8.65 8.97 9.18
C GLY A 99 -9.95 9.78 9.19
N LEU A 100 -9.94 11.01 8.64
CA LEU A 100 -11.15 11.83 8.50
C LEU A 100 -12.18 11.18 7.58
N LEU A 101 -11.73 10.62 6.45
CA LEU A 101 -12.61 9.97 5.49
C LEU A 101 -13.34 8.77 6.13
N CYS A 102 -12.62 7.92 6.88
CA CYS A 102 -13.20 6.79 7.59
C CYS A 102 -14.10 7.24 8.75
N GLN A 103 -13.70 8.25 9.53
CA GLN A 103 -14.52 8.75 10.65
C GLN A 103 -15.86 9.34 10.17
N ASN A 104 -15.86 10.05 9.05
CA ASN A 104 -17.05 10.73 8.55
C ASN A 104 -17.95 9.83 7.68
N TYR A 105 -17.36 8.92 6.90
CA TYR A 105 -18.09 8.15 5.88
C TYR A 105 -17.90 6.63 5.98
N GLY A 106 -17.03 6.18 6.87
CA GLY A 106 -16.82 4.77 7.16
C GLY A 106 -17.94 4.16 8.00
N VAL A 107 -17.99 2.83 8.04
CA VAL A 107 -18.94 2.11 8.89
C VAL A 107 -18.39 2.04 10.31
N LYS A 108 -19.05 2.71 11.26
CA LYS A 108 -18.71 2.60 12.68
C LYS A 108 -18.96 1.17 13.18
N LYS A 109 -17.94 0.57 13.78
CA LYS A 109 -17.96 -0.79 14.35
C LYS A 109 -17.33 -0.78 15.74
N THR A 110 -17.53 -1.85 16.48
CA THR A 110 -16.95 -2.04 17.81
C THR A 110 -16.35 -3.45 17.85
N ALA A 111 -15.07 -3.54 18.17
CA ALA A 111 -14.37 -4.81 18.36
C ALA A 111 -14.86 -5.50 19.64
N GLU A 112 -14.58 -6.79 19.80
CA GLU A 112 -15.01 -7.58 20.97
C GLU A 112 -14.53 -6.98 22.30
N GLN A 113 -13.36 -6.34 22.30
CA GLN A 113 -12.75 -5.69 23.47
C GLN A 113 -13.26 -4.25 23.71
N GLY A 114 -14.26 -3.80 22.96
CA GLY A 114 -14.88 -2.47 23.11
C GLY A 114 -14.21 -1.36 22.31
N THR A 115 -13.11 -1.64 21.59
CA THR A 115 -12.46 -0.65 20.72
C THR A 115 -13.41 -0.23 19.60
N VAL A 116 -13.76 1.06 19.56
CA VAL A 116 -14.57 1.64 18.49
C VAL A 116 -13.66 2.00 17.32
N TYR A 117 -14.01 1.53 16.12
CA TYR A 117 -13.28 1.81 14.90
C TYR A 117 -14.24 2.14 13.76
N TYR A 118 -13.69 2.68 12.68
CA TYR A 118 -14.43 3.01 11.47
C TYR A 118 -13.81 2.25 10.30
N ASP A 119 -14.64 1.45 9.63
CA ASP A 119 -14.26 0.74 8.41
C ASP A 119 -14.08 1.70 7.24
N PHE A 120 -13.43 1.26 6.17
CA PHE A 120 -13.23 2.08 4.99
C PHE A 120 -14.58 2.33 4.26
N PRO A 121 -14.88 3.56 3.79
CA PRO A 121 -16.13 3.85 3.09
C PRO A 121 -16.20 3.12 1.75
N SER A 122 -17.35 2.54 1.41
CA SER A 122 -17.56 1.84 0.14
C SER A 122 -17.62 2.80 -1.07
N PRO A 123 -17.45 2.30 -2.31
CA PRO A 123 -17.65 3.11 -3.52
C PRO A 123 -19.02 3.80 -3.54
N LYS A 124 -20.07 3.08 -3.15
CA LYS A 124 -21.44 3.60 -3.09
C LYS A 124 -21.56 4.79 -2.14
N ILE A 125 -20.92 4.73 -0.97
CA ILE A 125 -20.94 5.83 -0.01
C ILE A 125 -20.19 7.04 -0.61
N LEU A 126 -18.95 6.87 -1.04
CA LEU A 126 -18.15 7.99 -1.56
C LEU A 126 -18.75 8.62 -2.83
N ALA A 127 -19.45 7.84 -3.65
CA ALA A 127 -20.18 8.34 -4.81
C ALA A 127 -21.34 9.27 -4.43
N GLN A 128 -21.86 9.20 -3.20
CA GLN A 128 -22.96 10.06 -2.72
C GLN A 128 -22.45 11.32 -1.99
N VAL A 129 -21.26 11.27 -1.39
CA VAL A 129 -20.65 12.41 -0.66
C VAL A 129 -20.42 13.61 -1.60
N THR A 130 -20.81 14.81 -1.19
CA THR A 130 -20.61 16.04 -1.99
C THR A 130 -19.13 16.42 -2.09
N LEU A 131 -18.76 17.28 -3.06
CA LEU A 131 -17.37 17.73 -3.18
C LEU A 131 -16.96 18.58 -1.98
N GLU A 132 -17.86 19.42 -1.48
CA GLU A 132 -17.71 20.27 -0.30
C GLU A 132 -17.36 19.43 0.94
N GLU A 133 -18.09 18.33 1.13
CA GLU A 133 -17.85 17.34 2.19
C GLU A 133 -16.49 16.64 2.06
N LEU A 134 -16.10 16.24 0.84
CA LEU A 134 -14.77 15.68 0.60
C LEU A 134 -13.66 16.71 0.85
N TYR A 135 -13.88 17.99 0.53
CA TYR A 135 -12.92 19.05 0.86
C TYR A 135 -12.71 19.19 2.37
N ALA A 136 -13.77 19.01 3.17
CA ALA A 136 -13.66 19.02 4.64
C ALA A 136 -12.76 17.89 5.19
N CYS A 137 -12.54 16.83 4.42
CA CYS A 137 -11.58 15.76 4.75
C CYS A 137 -10.11 16.12 4.43
N ASN A 138 -9.80 17.37 4.08
CA ASN A 138 -8.46 17.87 3.73
C ASN A 138 -7.86 17.24 2.46
N LEU A 139 -8.69 16.74 1.55
CA LEU A 139 -8.27 16.06 0.32
C LEU A 139 -7.75 17.05 -0.75
N GLY A 140 -8.21 18.31 -0.70
CA GLY A 140 -7.87 19.34 -1.69
C GLY A 140 -8.35 18.94 -3.09
N TYR A 141 -7.56 19.18 -4.13
CA TYR A 141 -7.93 18.82 -5.51
C TYR A 141 -8.27 17.33 -5.71
N ARG A 142 -7.80 16.45 -4.80
CA ARG A 142 -8.06 15.00 -4.84
C ARG A 142 -9.51 14.65 -4.48
N SER A 143 -10.27 15.57 -3.88
CA SER A 143 -11.71 15.40 -3.66
C SER A 143 -12.42 15.04 -4.97
N ARG A 144 -12.08 15.74 -6.05
CA ARG A 144 -12.61 15.46 -7.39
C ARG A 144 -12.24 14.07 -7.88
N TYR A 145 -10.97 13.67 -7.73
CA TYR A 145 -10.48 12.37 -8.19
C TYR A 145 -11.20 11.22 -7.48
N ILE A 146 -11.37 11.34 -6.17
CA ILE A 146 -12.08 10.35 -5.35
C ILE A 146 -13.55 10.27 -5.76
N LYS A 147 -14.23 11.42 -5.94
CA LYS A 147 -15.63 11.46 -6.36
C LYS A 147 -15.84 10.81 -7.73
N GLU A 148 -15.04 11.18 -8.72
CA GLU A 148 -15.11 10.62 -10.08
C GLU A 148 -14.75 9.12 -10.10
N THR A 149 -13.73 8.71 -9.33
CA THR A 149 -13.35 7.30 -9.16
C THR A 149 -14.49 6.48 -8.55
N ALA A 150 -15.12 6.99 -7.48
CA ALA A 150 -16.25 6.32 -6.84
C ALA A 150 -17.46 6.18 -7.79
N LEU A 151 -17.75 7.21 -8.59
CA LEU A 151 -18.82 7.17 -9.59
C LEU A 151 -18.51 6.17 -10.71
N SER A 152 -17.27 6.16 -11.23
CA SER A 152 -16.85 5.23 -12.29
C SER A 152 -16.98 3.76 -11.87
N VAL A 153 -16.56 3.45 -10.62
CA VAL A 153 -16.75 2.13 -10.03
C VAL A 153 -18.23 1.81 -9.80
N LEU A 154 -19.01 2.75 -9.24
CA LEU A 154 -20.43 2.53 -8.95
C LEU A 154 -21.25 2.30 -10.24
N ASN A 155 -20.91 2.98 -11.32
CA ASN A 155 -21.59 2.88 -12.62
C ASN A 155 -21.13 1.67 -13.44
N GLY A 156 -20.12 0.92 -12.98
CA GLY A 156 -19.60 -0.26 -13.67
C GLY A 156 -18.68 0.05 -14.85
N GLU A 157 -18.20 1.29 -14.99
CA GLU A 157 -17.19 1.65 -16.00
C GLU A 157 -15.84 0.99 -15.69
N VAL A 158 -15.52 0.89 -14.39
CA VAL A 158 -14.36 0.14 -13.88
C VAL A 158 -14.85 -0.94 -12.92
N ASP A 159 -14.64 -2.20 -13.31
CA ASP A 159 -15.03 -3.38 -12.54
C ASP A 159 -13.85 -3.86 -11.68
N LEU A 160 -13.97 -3.67 -10.37
CA LEU A 160 -12.94 -4.07 -9.40
C LEU A 160 -12.78 -5.59 -9.29
N GLU A 161 -13.86 -6.37 -9.43
CA GLU A 161 -13.78 -7.83 -9.37
C GLU A 161 -13.07 -8.38 -10.60
N ARG A 162 -13.34 -7.80 -11.78
CA ARG A 162 -12.57 -8.11 -12.98
C ARG A 162 -11.09 -7.79 -12.81
N ILE A 163 -10.75 -6.60 -12.30
CA ILE A 163 -9.34 -6.17 -12.12
C ILE A 163 -8.54 -7.17 -11.27
N LYS A 164 -9.15 -7.73 -10.22
CA LYS A 164 -8.49 -8.74 -9.36
C LYS A 164 -8.00 -9.98 -10.11
N THR A 165 -8.62 -10.30 -11.24
CA THR A 165 -8.30 -11.50 -12.04
C THR A 165 -7.33 -11.23 -13.19
N LEU A 166 -7.03 -9.96 -13.48
CA LEU A 166 -6.23 -9.59 -14.63
C LEU A 166 -4.72 -9.78 -14.37
N PRO A 167 -3.94 -10.14 -15.41
CA PRO A 167 -2.48 -10.11 -15.32
C PRO A 167 -2.00 -8.67 -15.13
N TYR A 168 -0.85 -8.50 -14.47
CA TYR A 168 -0.28 -7.20 -14.08
C TYR A 168 -0.44 -6.08 -15.11
N ARG A 169 -0.04 -6.28 -16.37
CA ARG A 169 -0.13 -5.25 -17.42
C ARG A 169 -1.57 -4.79 -17.68
N ALA A 170 -2.49 -5.73 -17.84
CA ALA A 170 -3.90 -5.44 -18.08
C ALA A 170 -4.57 -4.81 -16.84
N ALA A 171 -4.25 -5.31 -15.64
CA ALA A 171 -4.73 -4.72 -14.39
C ALA A 171 -4.29 -3.24 -14.25
N LYS A 172 -3.02 -2.96 -14.57
CA LYS A 172 -2.46 -1.60 -14.56
C LYS A 172 -3.18 -0.68 -15.55
N GLU A 173 -3.41 -1.15 -16.78
CA GLU A 173 -4.12 -0.39 -17.81
C GLU A 173 -5.57 -0.07 -17.41
N GLU A 174 -6.28 -1.03 -16.81
CA GLU A 174 -7.63 -0.80 -16.28
C GLU A 174 -7.63 0.19 -15.11
N LEU A 175 -6.69 0.06 -14.16
CA LEU A 175 -6.55 0.99 -13.04
C LEU A 175 -6.29 2.43 -13.51
N MET A 176 -5.51 2.61 -14.57
CA MET A 176 -5.19 3.94 -15.12
C MET A 176 -6.38 4.64 -15.81
N LYS A 177 -7.53 3.97 -15.95
CA LYS A 177 -8.78 4.62 -16.37
C LYS A 177 -9.41 5.45 -15.26
N LEU A 178 -9.09 5.17 -14.00
CA LEU A 178 -9.61 5.90 -12.85
C LEU A 178 -9.01 7.31 -12.78
N CYS A 179 -9.86 8.28 -12.44
CA CYS A 179 -9.41 9.67 -12.35
C CYS A 179 -8.33 9.85 -11.26
N GLY A 180 -7.21 10.45 -11.67
CA GLY A 180 -6.06 10.65 -10.80
C GLY A 180 -5.12 9.44 -10.69
N VAL A 181 -5.41 8.29 -11.31
CA VAL A 181 -4.52 7.13 -11.28
C VAL A 181 -3.57 7.14 -12.47
N GLY A 182 -2.32 7.55 -12.22
CA GLY A 182 -1.22 7.43 -13.19
C GLY A 182 -0.34 6.19 -12.95
N THR A 183 0.68 5.99 -13.79
CA THR A 183 1.59 4.83 -13.78
C THR A 183 2.07 4.41 -12.39
N LYS A 184 2.62 5.36 -11.61
CA LYS A 184 3.14 5.09 -10.26
C LYS A 184 2.04 4.62 -9.32
N VAL A 185 0.88 5.28 -9.35
CA VAL A 185 -0.26 4.94 -8.46
C VAL A 185 -0.80 3.56 -8.82
N ALA A 186 -0.96 3.28 -10.12
CA ALA A 186 -1.37 1.96 -10.60
C ALA A 186 -0.38 0.86 -10.18
N ASP A 187 0.93 1.11 -10.27
CA ASP A 187 1.95 0.15 -9.80
C ASP A 187 1.86 -0.11 -8.29
N CYS A 188 1.62 0.93 -7.49
CA CYS A 188 1.38 0.77 -6.06
C CYS A 188 0.14 -0.10 -5.80
N ILE A 189 -0.96 0.13 -6.51
CA ILE A 189 -2.20 -0.65 -6.32
C ILE A 189 -1.97 -2.11 -6.77
N CYS A 190 -1.30 -2.34 -7.90
CA CYS A 190 -0.92 -3.66 -8.35
C CYS A 190 -0.10 -4.41 -7.30
N LEU A 191 0.90 -3.75 -6.69
CA LEU A 191 1.75 -4.37 -5.68
C LEU A 191 0.97 -4.66 -4.37
N PHE A 192 0.30 -3.65 -3.81
CA PHE A 192 -0.19 -3.69 -2.43
C PHE A 192 -1.63 -4.20 -2.28
N ALA A 193 -2.41 -4.25 -3.36
CA ALA A 193 -3.77 -4.79 -3.35
C ALA A 193 -3.93 -6.04 -4.21
N LEU A 194 -3.33 -6.06 -5.41
CA LEU A 194 -3.43 -7.22 -6.31
C LEU A 194 -2.32 -8.25 -6.08
N HIS A 195 -1.37 -7.94 -5.19
CA HIS A 195 -0.20 -8.75 -4.90
C HIS A 195 0.57 -9.17 -6.17
N GLN A 196 0.64 -8.28 -7.17
CA GLN A 196 1.43 -8.45 -8.38
C GLN A 196 2.87 -8.05 -8.05
N THR A 197 3.65 -8.98 -7.48
CA THR A 197 5.00 -8.75 -6.94
C THR A 197 6.07 -8.40 -7.98
N ASP A 198 5.75 -8.52 -9.27
CA ASP A 198 6.55 -7.97 -10.38
C ASP A 198 6.42 -6.45 -10.55
N ALA A 199 5.42 -5.83 -9.92
CA ALA A 199 5.26 -4.38 -9.94
C ALA A 199 6.43 -3.69 -9.23
N PHE A 200 6.95 -2.63 -9.84
CA PHE A 200 8.09 -1.86 -9.33
C PHE A 200 7.70 -0.37 -9.30
N PRO A 201 6.99 0.09 -8.27
CA PRO A 201 6.53 1.47 -8.20
C PRO A 201 7.73 2.44 -8.12
N VAL A 202 7.86 3.29 -9.14
CA VAL A 202 8.94 4.29 -9.21
C VAL A 202 8.37 5.67 -8.86
N ASP A 203 8.72 6.17 -7.68
CA ASP A 203 8.45 7.54 -7.26
C ASP A 203 9.73 8.41 -7.33
N THR A 204 9.66 9.64 -6.80
CA THR A 204 10.82 10.53 -6.79
C THR A 204 11.97 10.04 -5.91
N HIS A 205 11.68 9.28 -4.84
CA HIS A 205 12.70 8.70 -3.98
C HIS A 205 13.42 7.56 -4.70
N ILE A 206 12.67 6.59 -5.22
CA ILE A 206 13.24 5.48 -5.99
C ILE A 206 14.02 6.00 -7.20
N ASN A 207 13.48 6.98 -7.95
CA ASN A 207 14.23 7.56 -9.07
C ASN A 207 15.61 8.09 -8.66
N ARG A 208 15.72 8.75 -7.50
CA ARG A 208 17.01 9.22 -6.97
C ARG A 208 17.94 8.08 -6.59
N VAL A 209 17.42 7.03 -5.95
CA VAL A 209 18.20 5.82 -5.62
C VAL A 209 18.73 5.17 -6.88
N LEU A 210 17.86 4.96 -7.88
CA LEU A 210 18.23 4.37 -9.17
C LEU A 210 19.30 5.18 -9.88
N ALA A 211 19.16 6.51 -9.92
CA ALA A 211 20.15 7.38 -10.54
C ALA A 211 21.50 7.38 -9.81
N ARG A 212 21.50 7.27 -8.48
CA ARG A 212 22.69 7.33 -7.63
C ARG A 212 23.46 6.01 -7.60
N GLU A 213 22.75 4.90 -7.35
CA GLU A 213 23.35 3.59 -7.08
C GLU A 213 23.42 2.71 -8.34
N TYR A 214 22.55 2.97 -9.32
CA TYR A 214 22.37 2.10 -10.49
C TYR A 214 22.45 2.88 -11.80
N ALA A 215 23.51 3.68 -11.98
CA ALA A 215 23.71 4.52 -13.16
C ALA A 215 23.72 3.74 -14.51
N LYS A 216 24.05 2.44 -14.47
CA LYS A 216 24.01 1.54 -15.64
C LYS A 216 22.67 0.82 -15.83
N GLY A 217 21.67 1.15 -15.03
CA GLY A 217 20.38 0.49 -14.96
C GLY A 217 20.31 -0.55 -13.86
N PHE A 218 19.18 -0.59 -13.16
CA PHE A 218 18.89 -1.60 -12.15
C PHE A 218 18.51 -2.92 -12.83
N PRO A 219 19.10 -4.07 -12.44
CA PRO A 219 18.87 -5.36 -13.10
C PRO A 219 17.54 -5.99 -12.68
N GLN A 220 16.42 -5.30 -12.92
CA GLN A 220 15.08 -5.71 -12.49
C GLN A 220 14.71 -7.14 -12.94
N GLY A 221 15.16 -7.55 -14.12
CA GLY A 221 14.91 -8.90 -14.66
C GLY A 221 15.47 -10.04 -13.80
N ARG A 222 16.51 -9.78 -12.99
CA ARG A 222 17.05 -10.75 -12.01
C ARG A 222 16.02 -11.08 -10.93
N TYR A 223 15.17 -10.12 -10.60
CA TYR A 223 14.21 -10.19 -9.49
C TYR A 223 12.78 -10.41 -9.98
N LYS A 224 12.61 -11.06 -11.14
CA LYS A 224 11.28 -11.43 -11.65
C LYS A 224 10.53 -12.26 -10.60
N GLY A 225 9.29 -11.89 -10.34
CA GLY A 225 8.44 -12.41 -9.28
C GLY A 225 8.60 -11.70 -7.92
N TYR A 226 9.62 -10.86 -7.74
CA TYR A 226 9.96 -10.24 -6.45
C TYR A 226 10.42 -8.78 -6.55
N ALA A 227 10.29 -8.17 -7.73
CA ALA A 227 10.75 -6.81 -8.00
C ALA A 227 10.16 -5.79 -7.02
N GLY A 228 8.89 -5.95 -6.65
CA GLY A 228 8.22 -5.10 -5.66
C GLY A 228 8.81 -5.21 -4.27
N THR A 229 9.16 -6.42 -3.82
CA THR A 229 9.85 -6.63 -2.53
C THR A 229 11.22 -5.95 -2.53
N ILE A 230 11.98 -6.13 -3.61
CA ILE A 230 13.28 -5.48 -3.78
C ILE A 230 13.16 -3.95 -3.78
N GLN A 231 12.14 -3.42 -4.48
CA GLN A 231 11.82 -2.00 -4.48
C GLN A 231 11.51 -1.48 -3.07
N GLN A 232 10.81 -2.26 -2.23
CA GLN A 232 10.53 -1.88 -0.85
C GLN A 232 11.78 -1.81 0.02
N TYR A 233 12.75 -2.73 -0.14
CA TYR A 233 14.03 -2.63 0.55
C TYR A 233 14.77 -1.34 0.19
N LEU A 234 14.90 -1.05 -1.11
CA LEU A 234 15.53 0.17 -1.61
C LEU A 234 14.85 1.43 -1.06
N PHE A 235 13.51 1.47 -1.14
CA PHE A 235 12.71 2.61 -0.68
C PHE A 235 12.86 2.84 0.82
N TYR A 236 12.68 1.79 1.63
CA TYR A 236 12.71 1.90 3.08
C TYR A 236 14.11 2.28 3.57
N TYR A 237 15.15 1.67 3.01
CA TYR A 237 16.52 1.99 3.35
C TYR A 237 16.83 3.45 3.03
N ASP A 238 16.62 3.91 1.80
CA ASP A 238 16.89 5.32 1.43
C ASP A 238 16.06 6.31 2.25
N LEU A 239 14.79 5.99 2.54
CA LEU A 239 13.96 6.87 3.38
C LEU A 239 14.50 7.02 4.82
N LYS A 240 15.19 6.00 5.35
CA LYS A 240 15.69 5.97 6.73
C LYS A 240 17.16 6.35 6.87
N THR A 241 17.98 6.02 5.89
CA THR A 241 19.43 6.18 5.92
C THR A 241 19.93 7.20 4.89
N GLY A 242 19.11 7.49 3.88
CA GLY A 242 19.42 8.47 2.84
C GLY A 242 19.75 9.82 3.45
N PHE A 243 20.93 10.31 3.08
CA PHE A 243 21.55 11.55 3.50
C PHE A 243 20.53 12.70 3.59
N LYS A 244 20.50 13.42 4.71
CA LYS A 244 19.93 14.78 4.85
C LYS A 244 20.81 15.81 4.11
N GLY A 245 21.19 15.54 2.87
CA GLY A 245 21.90 16.46 2.00
C GLY A 245 20.88 17.19 1.12
N ASP A 246 20.87 18.53 1.22
CA ASP A 246 20.14 19.47 0.38
C ASP A 246 18.62 19.57 0.55
N ASN A 247 18.18 19.90 1.77
CA ASN A 247 17.05 20.82 1.94
C ASN A 247 17.59 22.26 2.00
N ASN A 248 18.05 22.76 0.85
CA ASN A 248 18.13 24.19 0.60
C ASN A 248 18.06 24.44 -0.91
N ARG A 249 16.84 24.46 -1.45
CA ARG A 249 16.41 25.18 -2.65
C ARG A 249 14.88 25.12 -2.76
#